data_AF-A0A0K8SCT8-F1
#
_entry.id   AF-A0A0K8SCT8-F1
#
_cell.length_a   1.000
_cell.length_b   1.000
_cell.length_c   1.000
_cell.angle_alpha   90.00
_cell.angle_beta   90.00
_cell.angle_gamma   90.00
#
_symmetry.space_group_name_H-M   'P 1'
#
loop_
_entity.id
_entity.type
_entity.pdbx_description
1 polymer ?
#
loop_
_entity_poly.entity_id
_entity_poly.type
_entity_poly.pdbx_seq_one_letter_code
_entity_poly.pdbx_strand_id
1 'polypeptide(L)'
;ADVADLFPEILAKELRLDRLNSVGHLDKMSPDLPTELWLHIFSFLDVEELMRARDVCRRWWEVIDCDVLWKPRLLKRGIHLDSIELANEGQELSAQWARLGSSYYETLATNWKNGRFKPFMFPDSTHCAAVHLPFLILTFDRSGKSAVEVYRLVGGKFELVTLLPLPDLQIDDTPYCEPCMTS
;
A
#
# COMPACT_ATOMS: atom_id res chain seq x y z
N ALA A 1 5.44 15.13 -0.64
CA ALA A 1 6.80 14.68 -0.32
C ALA A 1 7.11 13.59 -1.31
N ASP A 2 7.94 13.92 -2.30
CA ASP A 2 8.20 13.07 -3.45
C ASP A 2 9.07 11.88 -3.07
N VAL A 3 8.71 10.69 -3.56
CA VAL A 3 9.42 9.41 -3.33
C VAL A 3 10.85 9.43 -3.92
N ALA A 4 11.21 10.48 -4.65
CA ALA A 4 12.53 10.70 -5.23
C ALA A 4 13.62 11.04 -4.19
N ASP A 5 13.26 11.55 -3.01
CA ASP A 5 14.24 11.99 -2.00
C ASP A 5 14.83 10.84 -1.15
N LEU A 6 14.31 9.62 -1.26
CA LEU A 6 14.75 8.44 -0.47
C LEU A 6 15.92 7.66 -1.09
N PHE A 7 16.31 7.95 -2.34
CA PHE A 7 17.30 7.14 -3.07
C PHE A 7 18.77 7.33 -2.65
N PRO A 8 19.26 8.53 -2.27
CA PRO A 8 20.64 8.70 -1.82
C PRO A 8 20.93 7.99 -0.48
N GLU A 9 19.92 7.78 0.37
CA GLU A 9 20.09 7.06 1.65
C GLU A 9 20.35 5.56 1.46
N ILE A 10 19.88 4.97 0.37
CA ILE A 10 19.99 3.53 0.09
C ILE A 10 21.45 3.17 -0.16
N LEU A 11 22.15 3.96 -0.97
CA LEU A 11 23.57 3.74 -1.30
C LEU A 11 24.50 4.00 -0.08
N ALA A 12 24.14 4.96 0.77
CA ALA A 12 24.90 5.27 1.98
C ALA A 12 24.76 4.21 3.09
N LYS A 13 23.65 3.44 3.09
CA LYS A 13 23.40 2.34 4.04
C LYS A 13 24.15 1.07 3.63
N GLU A 14 24.27 0.79 2.34
CA GLU A 14 25.05 -0.33 1.80
C GLU A 14 26.53 -0.26 2.24
N LEU A 15 27.15 0.92 2.14
CA LEU A 15 28.52 1.20 2.63
C LEU A 15 28.68 1.22 4.16
N ARG A 16 27.58 1.13 4.92
CA ARG A 16 27.57 1.05 6.39
C ARG A 16 27.46 -0.40 6.87
N LEU A 17 26.74 -1.26 6.12
CA LEU A 17 26.66 -2.70 6.42
C LEU A 17 28.03 -3.38 6.28
N ASP A 18 28.82 -3.03 5.28
CA ASP A 18 30.17 -3.61 5.10
C ASP A 18 31.12 -3.30 6.27
N ARG A 19 30.92 -2.17 6.96
CA ARG A 19 31.71 -1.79 8.16
C ARG A 19 31.24 -2.46 9.44
N LEU A 20 30.01 -2.98 9.50
CA LEU A 20 29.52 -3.73 10.66
C LEU A 20 29.94 -5.20 10.59
N ASN A 21 30.08 -5.75 9.38
CA ASN A 21 30.55 -7.11 9.16
C ASN A 21 32.03 -7.33 9.50
N SER A 22 32.83 -6.27 9.71
CA SER A 22 34.23 -6.37 10.10
C SER A 22 34.47 -6.49 11.61
N VAL A 23 33.43 -6.49 12.45
CA VAL A 23 33.56 -6.63 13.92
C VAL A 23 33.28 -8.08 14.33
N GLY A 24 34.05 -9.01 13.79
CA GLY A 24 33.92 -10.46 14.02
C GLY A 24 34.46 -10.95 15.37
N HIS A 25 34.04 -10.36 16.50
CA HIS A 25 34.53 -10.79 17.82
C HIS A 25 33.51 -10.77 18.97
N LEU A 26 32.22 -10.96 18.70
CA LEU A 26 31.18 -11.10 19.75
C LEU A 26 30.22 -12.29 19.55
N ASP A 27 30.49 -13.19 18.61
CA ASP A 27 29.65 -14.37 18.28
C ASP A 27 29.68 -15.51 19.30
N LYS A 28 30.18 -15.28 20.52
CA LYS A 28 30.20 -16.30 21.59
C LYS A 28 29.60 -15.72 22.86
N MET A 29 28.36 -16.11 23.14
CA MET A 29 27.51 -15.77 24.30
C MET A 29 26.52 -14.61 24.14
N SER A 30 25.58 -14.71 23.20
CA SER A 30 24.20 -14.28 23.50
C SER A 30 23.31 -15.52 23.50
N PRO A 31 22.48 -15.78 24.53
CA PRO A 31 21.39 -16.73 24.37
C PRO A 31 20.54 -16.25 23.19
N ASP A 32 20.29 -17.13 22.22
CA ASP A 32 19.40 -16.80 21.11
C ASP A 32 18.10 -16.24 21.69
N LEU A 33 17.80 -14.99 21.34
CA LEU A 33 16.58 -14.35 21.79
C LEU A 33 15.39 -15.22 21.34
N PRO A 34 14.43 -15.56 22.24
CA PRO A 34 13.25 -16.34 21.89
C PRO A 34 12.51 -15.77 20.69
N THR A 35 11.94 -16.65 19.86
CA THR A 35 11.22 -16.27 18.63
C THR A 35 10.12 -15.25 18.91
N GLU A 36 9.44 -15.36 20.05
CA GLU A 36 8.36 -14.46 20.47
C GLU A 36 8.85 -13.03 20.68
N LEU A 37 10.06 -12.85 21.20
CA LEU A 37 10.66 -11.54 21.40
C LEU A 37 11.16 -10.95 20.08
N TRP A 38 11.67 -11.76 19.16
CA TRP A 38 11.94 -11.32 17.79
C TRP A 38 10.67 -10.86 17.08
N LEU A 39 9.59 -11.64 17.17
CA LEU A 39 8.29 -11.26 16.63
C LEU A 39 7.80 -9.96 17.24
N HIS A 40 7.97 -9.75 18.54
CA HIS A 40 7.62 -8.50 19.19
C HIS A 40 8.44 -7.31 18.66
N ILE A 41 9.75 -7.47 18.49
CA ILE A 41 10.61 -6.43 17.91
C ILE A 41 10.16 -6.09 16.48
N PHE A 42 9.98 -7.11 15.64
CA PHE A 42 9.50 -6.92 14.27
C PHE A 42 8.07 -6.39 14.20
N SER A 43 7.27 -6.57 15.26
CA SER A 43 5.92 -6.01 15.36
C SER A 43 5.88 -4.47 15.47
N PHE A 44 7.03 -3.81 15.65
CA PHE A 44 7.13 -2.35 15.58
C PHE A 44 7.49 -1.81 14.19
N LEU A 45 7.97 -2.66 13.28
CA LEU A 45 8.43 -2.24 11.96
C LEU A 45 7.25 -2.00 11.00
N ASP A 46 7.39 -1.09 10.05
CA ASP A 46 6.46 -0.97 8.92
C ASP A 46 6.73 -2.00 7.81
N VAL A 47 6.04 -1.90 6.68
CA VAL A 47 6.18 -2.91 5.60
C VAL A 47 7.55 -2.81 4.93
N GLU A 48 8.03 -1.60 4.65
CA GLU A 48 9.32 -1.33 4.01
C GLU A 48 10.48 -1.73 4.91
N GLU A 49 10.33 -1.54 6.22
CA GLU A 49 11.27 -2.02 7.23
C GLU A 49 11.27 -3.55 7.34
N LEU A 50 10.10 -4.20 7.32
CA LEU A 50 10.04 -5.67 7.30
C LEU A 50 10.67 -6.27 6.04
N MET A 51 10.46 -5.65 4.87
CA MET A 51 11.12 -6.06 3.63
C MET A 51 12.64 -6.00 3.77
N ARG A 52 13.17 -4.87 4.27
CA ARG A 52 14.62 -4.72 4.49
C ARG A 52 15.15 -5.69 5.55
N ALA A 53 14.38 -5.93 6.61
CA ALA A 53 14.77 -6.83 7.69
C ALA A 53 14.87 -8.28 7.21
N ARG A 54 14.03 -8.70 6.25
CA ARG A 54 14.14 -10.03 5.63
C ARG A 54 15.45 -10.26 4.89
N ASP A 55 16.04 -9.22 4.33
CA ASP A 55 17.29 -9.30 3.56
C ASP A 55 18.55 -9.31 4.44
N VAL A 56 18.42 -9.15 5.77
CA VAL A 56 19.57 -9.09 6.69
C VAL A 56 20.23 -10.46 6.85
N CYS A 57 19.47 -11.49 7.22
CA CYS A 57 19.96 -12.85 7.37
C CYS A 57 18.83 -13.88 7.35
N ARG A 58 19.17 -15.15 7.12
CA ARG A 58 18.21 -16.26 7.07
C ARG A 58 17.33 -16.37 8.31
N ARG A 59 17.90 -16.18 9.51
CA ARG A 59 17.15 -16.28 10.77
C ARG A 59 16.05 -15.20 10.87
N TRP A 60 16.34 -13.97 10.44
CA TRP A 60 15.36 -12.89 10.42
C TRP A 60 14.26 -13.18 9.41
N TRP A 61 14.63 -13.65 8.23
CA TRP A 61 13.67 -14.08 7.21
C TRP A 61 12.69 -15.12 7.76
N GLU A 62 13.19 -16.18 8.41
CA GLU A 62 12.36 -17.25 8.99
C GLU A 62 11.38 -16.75 10.05
N VAL A 63 11.75 -15.74 10.85
CA VAL A 63 10.84 -15.16 11.85
C VAL A 63 9.82 -14.21 11.20
N ILE A 64 10.27 -13.43 10.20
CA ILE A 64 9.43 -12.42 9.55
C ILE A 64 8.42 -13.05 8.57
N ASP A 65 8.70 -14.25 8.05
CA ASP A 65 7.86 -14.97 7.09
C ASP A 65 6.60 -15.59 7.71
N CYS A 66 5.81 -14.76 8.40
CA CYS A 66 4.58 -15.19 9.07
C CYS A 66 3.46 -14.15 8.98
N ASP A 67 2.21 -14.61 8.87
CA ASP A 67 1.07 -13.72 8.64
C ASP A 67 0.76 -12.77 9.82
N VAL A 68 1.21 -13.12 11.03
CA VAL A 68 1.03 -12.30 12.24
C VAL A 68 1.63 -10.90 12.08
N LEU A 69 2.77 -10.79 11.39
CA LEU A 69 3.40 -9.50 11.12
C LEU A 69 2.75 -8.80 9.93
N TRP A 70 2.51 -9.52 8.85
CA TRP A 70 2.13 -8.92 7.56
C TRP A 70 0.67 -8.50 7.49
N LYS A 71 -0.25 -9.35 7.95
CA LYS A 71 -1.69 -9.11 7.86
C LYS A 71 -2.12 -7.74 8.40
N PRO A 72 -1.81 -7.35 9.66
CA PRO A 72 -2.27 -6.06 10.20
C PRO A 72 -1.70 -4.86 9.42
N ARG A 73 -0.49 -4.97 8.88
CA ARG A 73 0.19 -3.89 8.16
C ARG A 73 -0.37 -3.69 6.77
N LEU A 74 -0.61 -4.79 6.06
CA LEU A 74 -1.20 -4.76 4.72
C LEU A 74 -2.66 -4.26 4.78
N LEU A 75 -3.44 -4.73 5.75
CA LEU A 75 -4.80 -4.26 5.96
C LEU A 75 -4.86 -2.76 6.31
N LYS A 76 -3.92 -2.26 7.12
CA LYS A 76 -3.81 -0.81 7.41
C LYS A 76 -3.57 0.03 6.15
N ARG A 77 -3.01 -0.57 5.10
CA ARG A 77 -2.79 0.05 3.78
C ARG A 77 -3.91 -0.27 2.77
N GLY A 78 -4.97 -0.95 3.20
CA GLY A 78 -6.06 -1.33 2.31
C GLY A 78 -5.70 -2.44 1.32
N ILE A 79 -4.64 -3.20 1.57
CA ILE A 79 -4.22 -4.34 0.74
C ILE A 79 -4.85 -5.61 1.31
N HIS A 80 -5.58 -6.33 0.46
CA HIS A 80 -6.29 -7.56 0.79
C HIS A 80 -5.70 -8.76 0.00
N LEU A 81 -6.00 -9.99 0.43
CA LEU A 81 -5.48 -11.22 -0.23
C LEU A 81 -5.83 -11.31 -1.71
N ASP A 82 -6.93 -10.71 -2.13
CA ASP A 82 -7.40 -10.66 -3.51
C ASP A 82 -6.87 -9.46 -4.30
N SER A 83 -6.07 -8.58 -3.68
CA SER A 83 -5.55 -7.38 -4.34
C SER A 83 -4.56 -7.70 -5.47
N ILE A 84 -3.91 -8.87 -5.45
CA ILE A 84 -3.08 -9.38 -6.56
C ILE A 84 -3.33 -10.87 -6.77
N GLU A 85 -3.04 -11.33 -7.99
CA GLU A 85 -3.00 -12.75 -8.29
C GLU A 85 -1.74 -13.37 -7.68
N LEU A 86 -1.90 -14.16 -6.63
CA LEU A 86 -0.81 -14.97 -6.08
C LEU A 86 -0.65 -16.24 -6.91
N ALA A 87 0.59 -16.60 -7.23
CA ALA A 87 0.87 -17.90 -7.84
C ALA A 87 0.47 -19.02 -6.87
N ASN A 88 -0.48 -19.85 -7.30
CA ASN A 88 -1.02 -21.00 -6.56
C ASN A 88 -0.06 -22.19 -6.56
N GLU A 89 1.22 -21.98 -6.27
CA GLU A 89 2.20 -23.05 -6.21
C GLU A 89 2.16 -23.72 -4.84
N GLY A 90 1.26 -24.69 -4.64
CA GLY A 90 1.36 -25.82 -3.70
C GLY A 90 1.77 -25.57 -2.23
N GLN A 91 1.81 -24.32 -1.77
CA GLN A 91 2.48 -23.90 -0.54
C GLN A 91 1.52 -23.68 0.62
N GLU A 92 2.09 -23.80 1.81
CA GLU A 92 1.43 -23.70 3.11
C GLU A 92 0.59 -22.43 3.24
N LEU A 93 -0.66 -22.59 3.66
CA LEU A 93 -1.62 -21.49 3.82
C LEU A 93 -1.25 -20.53 4.97
N SER A 94 -0.23 -20.83 5.76
CA SER A 94 0.16 -20.14 7.00
C SER A 94 0.92 -18.82 6.80
N ALA A 95 1.39 -18.55 5.57
CA ALA A 95 2.20 -17.38 5.22
C ALA A 95 1.64 -16.59 4.01
N GLN A 96 0.32 -16.59 3.79
CA GLN A 96 -0.28 -15.95 2.62
C GLN A 96 -0.10 -14.43 2.60
N TRP A 97 -0.26 -13.77 3.75
CA TRP A 97 -0.06 -12.32 3.88
C TRP A 97 1.41 -11.94 3.75
N ALA A 98 2.31 -12.76 4.30
CA ALA A 98 3.74 -12.64 4.11
C ALA A 98 4.14 -12.70 2.63
N ARG A 99 3.63 -13.69 1.90
CA ARG A 99 3.84 -13.82 0.45
C ARG A 99 3.21 -12.67 -0.34
N LEU A 100 1.97 -12.29 0.01
CA LEU A 100 1.26 -11.15 -0.56
C LEU A 100 2.07 -9.87 -0.47
N GLY A 101 2.56 -9.53 0.72
CA GLY A 101 3.34 -8.32 0.92
C GLY A 101 4.63 -8.31 0.10
N SER A 102 5.40 -9.40 0.14
CA SER A 102 6.64 -9.52 -0.66
C SER A 102 6.34 -9.31 -2.14
N SER A 103 5.42 -10.12 -2.68
CA SER A 103 5.09 -10.10 -4.10
C SER A 103 4.55 -8.75 -4.54
N TYR A 104 3.66 -8.14 -3.74
CA TYR A 104 3.09 -6.83 -4.04
C TYR A 104 4.16 -5.75 -4.15
N TYR A 105 5.02 -5.61 -3.12
CA TYR A 105 6.01 -4.53 -3.09
C TYR A 105 7.20 -4.77 -4.02
N GLU A 106 7.65 -6.01 -4.19
CA GLU A 106 8.68 -6.36 -5.18
C GLU A 106 8.18 -6.13 -6.61
N THR A 107 6.93 -6.53 -6.91
CA THR A 107 6.32 -6.32 -8.22
C THR A 107 6.15 -4.84 -8.51
N LEU A 108 5.67 -4.06 -7.54
CA LEU A 108 5.57 -2.61 -7.68
C LEU A 108 6.93 -1.97 -7.96
N ALA A 109 7.93 -2.25 -7.13
CA ALA A 109 9.29 -1.69 -7.29
C ALA A 109 9.89 -2.07 -8.65
N THR A 110 9.77 -3.34 -9.05
CA THR A 110 10.30 -3.86 -10.30
C THR A 110 9.57 -3.28 -11.52
N ASN A 111 8.24 -3.18 -11.46
CA ASN A 111 7.46 -2.62 -12.56
C ASN A 111 7.69 -1.13 -12.71
N TRP A 112 7.80 -0.39 -11.60
CA TRP A 112 8.09 1.03 -11.64
C TRP A 112 9.49 1.32 -12.21
N LYS A 113 10.51 0.63 -11.69
CA LYS A 113 11.90 0.77 -12.14
C LYS A 113 12.08 0.46 -13.64
N ASN A 114 11.36 -0.55 -14.13
CA ASN A 114 11.46 -0.99 -15.52
C ASN A 114 10.43 -0.33 -16.45
N GLY A 115 9.64 0.63 -15.97
CA GLY A 115 8.59 1.28 -16.78
C GLY A 115 7.49 0.33 -17.28
N ARG A 116 7.26 -0.79 -16.60
CA ARG A 116 6.22 -1.80 -16.95
C ARG A 116 4.85 -1.48 -16.34
N PHE A 117 4.63 -0.24 -15.91
CA PHE A 117 3.33 0.21 -15.45
C PHE A 117 2.39 0.45 -16.64
N LYS A 118 1.08 0.28 -16.41
CA LYS A 118 0.04 0.61 -17.40
C LYS A 118 -0.65 1.89 -16.94
N PRO A 119 -0.61 2.97 -17.73
CA PRO A 119 -1.35 4.18 -17.38
C PRO A 119 -2.85 3.87 -17.39
N PHE A 120 -3.55 4.36 -16.38
CA PHE A 120 -5.00 4.35 -16.32
C PHE A 120 -5.49 5.77 -16.61
N MET A 121 -6.26 5.94 -17.67
CA MET A 121 -6.83 7.22 -18.06
C MET A 121 -8.26 7.30 -17.56
N PHE A 122 -8.59 8.38 -16.85
CA PHE A 122 -9.96 8.65 -16.46
C PHE A 122 -10.77 9.13 -17.67
N PRO A 123 -12.09 8.85 -17.72
CA PRO A 123 -12.98 9.48 -18.70
C PRO A 123 -12.90 11.01 -18.63
N ASP A 124 -13.03 11.70 -19.76
CA ASP A 124 -12.95 13.18 -19.83
C ASP A 124 -14.02 13.88 -18.97
N SER A 125 -15.13 13.22 -18.69
CA SER A 125 -16.20 13.72 -17.79
C SER A 125 -15.89 13.57 -16.30
N THR A 126 -14.75 12.98 -15.94
CA THR A 126 -14.37 12.79 -14.54
C THR A 126 -14.04 14.15 -13.92
N HIS A 127 -14.84 14.55 -12.94
CA HIS A 127 -14.64 15.78 -12.19
C HIS A 127 -13.59 15.61 -11.09
N CYS A 128 -13.62 14.48 -10.38
CA CYS A 128 -12.66 14.17 -9.33
C CYS A 128 -12.45 12.66 -9.21
N ALA A 129 -11.23 12.26 -8.88
CA ALA A 129 -10.84 10.89 -8.58
C ALA A 129 -10.18 10.84 -7.20
N ALA A 130 -10.61 9.91 -6.36
CA ALA A 130 -10.02 9.65 -5.05
C ALA A 130 -9.64 8.18 -4.92
N VAL A 131 -8.40 7.90 -4.53
CA VAL A 131 -7.93 6.53 -4.27
C VAL A 131 -7.77 6.35 -2.76
N HIS A 132 -8.52 5.40 -2.21
CA HIS A 132 -8.38 4.95 -0.85
C HIS A 132 -8.43 3.42 -0.85
N LEU A 133 -7.27 2.78 -0.96
CA LEU A 133 -7.17 1.34 -1.16
C LEU A 133 -8.05 0.56 -0.15
N PRO A 134 -8.74 -0.49 -0.61
CA PRO A 134 -8.67 -1.05 -1.96
C PRO A 134 -9.56 -0.32 -2.98
N PHE A 135 -10.13 0.84 -2.66
CA PHE A 135 -11.12 1.52 -3.50
C PHE A 135 -10.56 2.67 -4.33
N LEU A 136 -11.12 2.84 -5.52
CA LEU A 136 -11.01 4.02 -6.36
C LEU A 136 -12.43 4.58 -6.56
N ILE A 137 -12.60 5.86 -6.32
CA ILE A 137 -13.89 6.55 -6.39
C ILE A 137 -13.78 7.63 -7.45
N LEU A 138 -14.67 7.60 -8.43
CA LEU A 138 -14.77 8.61 -9.49
C LEU A 138 -16.09 9.37 -9.34
N THR A 139 -15.99 10.69 -9.30
CA THR A 139 -17.14 11.59 -9.42
C THR A 139 -17.08 12.30 -10.76
N PHE A 140 -18.24 12.53 -11.37
CA PHE A 140 -18.36 13.15 -12.68
C PHE A 140 -18.93 14.55 -12.57
N ASP A 141 -18.80 15.33 -13.64
CA ASP A 141 -19.49 16.60 -13.75
C ASP A 141 -21.01 16.42 -13.62
N ARG A 142 -21.69 17.39 -13.01
CA ARG A 142 -23.14 17.32 -12.81
C ARG A 142 -23.91 17.30 -14.13
N SER A 143 -23.32 17.80 -15.21
CA SER A 143 -23.86 17.75 -16.56
C SER A 143 -23.78 16.38 -17.22
N GLY A 144 -22.83 15.51 -16.82
CA GLY A 144 -22.60 14.21 -17.45
C GLY A 144 -23.21 13.03 -16.71
N LYS A 145 -23.05 12.93 -15.38
CA LYS A 145 -23.60 11.84 -14.56
C LYS A 145 -23.88 12.29 -13.11
N SER A 146 -25.11 12.12 -12.63
CA SER A 146 -25.48 12.30 -11.21
C SER A 146 -25.17 11.05 -10.38
N ALA A 147 -23.94 10.54 -10.48
CA ALA A 147 -23.54 9.33 -9.77
C ALA A 147 -22.04 9.28 -9.51
N VAL A 148 -21.67 8.44 -8.55
CA VAL A 148 -20.30 8.11 -8.20
C VAL A 148 -20.03 6.68 -8.64
N GLU A 149 -18.95 6.47 -9.40
CA GLU A 149 -18.47 5.12 -9.73
C GLU A 149 -17.48 4.68 -8.65
N VAL A 150 -17.74 3.53 -8.05
CA VAL A 150 -16.88 2.94 -7.02
C VAL A 150 -16.25 1.68 -7.58
N TYR A 151 -14.93 1.68 -7.64
CA TYR A 151 -14.10 0.57 -8.09
C TYR A 151 -13.36 -0.06 -6.91
N ARG A 152 -13.00 -1.33 -7.02
CA ARG A 152 -12.17 -2.05 -6.05
C ARG A 152 -11.01 -2.75 -6.73
N LEU A 153 -9.85 -2.73 -6.09
CA LEU A 153 -8.65 -3.43 -6.52
C LEU A 153 -8.79 -4.93 -6.29
N VAL A 154 -8.82 -5.68 -7.39
CA VAL A 154 -8.87 -7.16 -7.43
C VAL A 154 -7.89 -7.63 -8.50
N GLY A 155 -7.05 -8.62 -8.19
CA GLY A 155 -6.11 -9.20 -9.16
C GLY A 155 -5.18 -8.18 -9.84
N GLY A 156 -4.84 -7.09 -9.14
CA GLY A 156 -4.02 -6.00 -9.68
C GLY A 156 -4.76 -5.03 -10.59
N LYS A 157 -6.09 -5.07 -10.67
CA LYS A 157 -6.92 -4.17 -11.48
C LYS A 157 -8.06 -3.57 -10.66
N PHE A 158 -8.42 -2.32 -10.97
CA PHE A 158 -9.64 -1.72 -10.42
C PHE A 158 -10.84 -2.16 -11.23
N GLU A 159 -11.75 -2.89 -10.60
CA GLU A 159 -13.01 -3.37 -11.18
C GLU A 159 -14.18 -2.58 -10.62
N LEU A 160 -15.16 -2.23 -11.47
CA LEU A 160 -16.35 -1.48 -11.05
C LEU A 160 -17.18 -2.35 -10.11
N VAL A 161 -17.37 -1.88 -8.88
CA VAL A 161 -18.18 -2.56 -7.86
C VAL A 161 -19.62 -2.06 -7.90
N THR A 162 -19.80 -0.74 -7.95
CA THR A 162 -21.13 -0.14 -7.91
C THR A 162 -21.13 1.27 -8.46
N LEU A 163 -22.34 1.74 -8.77
CA LEU A 163 -22.62 3.11 -9.15
C LEU A 163 -23.64 3.65 -8.13
N LEU A 164 -23.21 4.63 -7.34
CA LEU A 164 -24.04 5.24 -6.30
C LEU A 164 -24.66 6.52 -6.85
N PRO A 165 -26.00 6.65 -6.88
CA PRO A 165 -26.63 7.90 -7.30
C PRO A 165 -26.27 9.01 -6.30
N LEU A 166 -25.96 10.19 -6.82
CA LEU A 166 -25.84 11.39 -5.99
C LEU A 166 -27.24 11.95 -5.75
N PRO A 167 -27.53 12.44 -4.53
CA PRO A 167 -28.79 13.14 -4.29
C PRO A 167 -28.86 14.36 -5.21
N ASP A 168 -30.04 14.59 -5.79
CA ASP A 168 -30.33 15.83 -6.49
C ASP A 168 -30.27 16.97 -5.48
N LEU A 169 -29.09 17.59 -5.36
CA LEU A 169 -28.97 18.86 -4.67
C LEU A 169 -29.70 19.88 -5.55
N GLN A 170 -30.96 20.15 -5.23
CA GLN A 170 -31.59 21.41 -5.60
C GLN A 170 -30.76 22.51 -4.97
N ILE A 171 -29.74 22.96 -5.69
CA ILE A 171 -29.13 24.25 -5.41
C ILE A 171 -30.22 25.23 -5.78
N ASP A 172 -30.83 25.83 -4.77
CA ASP A 172 -31.68 26.98 -4.96
C ASP A 172 -30.79 28.09 -5.51
N ASP A 173 -30.70 28.16 -6.84
CA ASP A 173 -29.99 29.21 -7.59
C ASP A 173 -30.74 30.56 -7.47
N THR A 174 -31.68 30.72 -6.54
CA THR A 174 -32.22 32.04 -6.25
C THR A 174 -31.08 32.92 -5.73
N PRO A 175 -30.69 33.97 -6.48
CA PRO A 175 -29.80 34.96 -5.91
C PRO A 175 -30.51 35.51 -4.68
N TYR A 176 -29.85 35.42 -3.52
CA TYR A 176 -30.31 36.03 -2.30
C TYR A 176 -30.39 37.54 -2.54
N CYS A 177 -31.55 38.02 -2.99
CA CYS A 177 -31.85 39.44 -3.01
C CYS A 177 -32.08 39.84 -1.55
N GLU A 178 -31.10 40.53 -0.96
CA GLU A 178 -31.33 41.25 0.30
C GLU A 178 -32.60 42.10 0.13
N PRO A 179 -33.58 42.01 1.05
CA PRO A 179 -34.76 42.84 0.98
C PRO A 179 -34.33 44.29 1.08
N CYS A 180 -34.61 45.07 0.03
CA CYS A 180 -34.39 46.50 0.01
C CYS A 180 -35.11 47.10 1.21
N MET A 181 -34.38 47.57 2.23
CA MET A 181 -34.97 48.30 3.34
C MET A 181 -35.56 49.60 2.78
N THR A 182 -36.87 49.63 2.59
CA THR A 182 -37.59 50.86 2.32
C THR A 182 -37.65 51.68 3.61
N SER A 183 -36.76 52.68 3.66
CA SER A 183 -36.81 53.97 4.39
C SER A 183 -37.11 53.97 5.89
#